data_AF-A0A6S7HVL5-F1
#
_entry.id   AF-A0A6S7HVL5-F1
#
_cell.length_a   1.000
_cell.length_b   1.000
_cell.length_c   1.000
_cell.angle_alpha   90.00
_cell.angle_beta   90.00
_cell.angle_gamma   90.00
#
_symmetry.space_group_name_H-M   'P 1'
#
loop_
_entity.id
_entity.type
_entity.pdbx_description
1 polymer ?
#
loop_
_entity_poly.entity_id
_entity_poly.type
_entity_poly.pdbx_seq_one_letter_code
_entity_poly.pdbx_strand_id
1 'polypeptide(L)'
;MFVNDDMIVNWWNFAKLDKNKIWKGAEIVQSVAHEMNRRPLRDDWMWWKKENGLKNCEKTYRQLVGFTNKSLNMPNINIKTLLYTHYRNGRNRTMCFRTWSDFAYVPGRMSREFEMLSRIFFENKVFLEIAFPTILSLLEDWKNWENAKGIYLPEIFGFQDFANVKYVWPKFAEDTMFLHPVKFFGNKGYQNRKIFKARVLPYIKRYTSC
;
A
#
# COMPACT_ATOMS: atom_id res chain seq x y z
N MET A 1 3.35 -2.22 -10.85
CA MET A 1 2.58 -1.15 -10.17
C MET A 1 1.28 -1.76 -9.73
N PHE A 2 0.85 -1.48 -8.51
CA PHE A 2 -0.42 -1.89 -7.95
C PHE A 2 -1.28 -0.63 -7.71
N VAL A 3 -2.52 -0.69 -8.17
CA VAL A 3 -3.55 0.32 -7.97
C VAL A 3 -4.81 -0.43 -7.60
N ASN A 4 -5.42 -0.07 -6.49
CA ASN A 4 -6.62 -0.72 -5.98
C ASN A 4 -7.91 -0.08 -6.54
N ASP A 5 -9.06 -0.54 -6.06
CA ASP A 5 -10.36 -0.04 -6.45
C ASP A 5 -10.63 1.40 -6.00
N ASP A 6 -11.62 2.02 -6.65
CA ASP A 6 -12.11 3.36 -6.33
C ASP A 6 -11.01 4.45 -6.33
N MET A 7 -10.11 4.44 -7.32
CA MET A 7 -9.07 5.47 -7.44
C MET A 7 -9.18 6.24 -8.76
N ILE A 8 -8.88 7.54 -8.72
CA ILE A 8 -8.48 8.28 -9.92
C ILE A 8 -6.96 8.36 -9.90
N VAL A 9 -6.31 7.84 -10.93
CA VAL A 9 -4.85 7.84 -11.05
C VAL A 9 -4.42 8.64 -12.27
N ASN A 10 -3.68 9.73 -12.02
CA ASN A 10 -3.09 10.56 -13.06
C ASN A 10 -1.69 10.03 -13.37
N TRP A 11 -1.65 8.89 -14.06
CA TRP A 11 -0.42 8.10 -14.27
C TRP A 11 0.71 8.87 -14.97
N TRP A 12 0.40 9.92 -15.73
CA TRP A 12 1.39 10.78 -16.37
C TRP A 12 2.32 11.48 -15.34
N ASN A 13 1.84 11.72 -14.12
CA ASN A 13 2.67 12.30 -13.06
C ASN A 13 3.73 11.32 -12.53
N PHE A 14 3.57 10.02 -12.73
CA PHE A 14 4.53 9.01 -12.27
C PHE A 14 5.85 9.03 -13.04
N ALA A 15 5.90 9.68 -14.21
CA ALA A 15 7.15 9.89 -14.93
C ALA A 15 8.17 10.71 -14.12
N LYS A 16 7.71 11.45 -13.11
CA LYS A 16 8.54 12.29 -12.22
C LYS A 16 9.18 11.50 -11.08
N LEU A 17 8.71 10.28 -10.81
CA LEU A 17 9.16 9.44 -9.70
C LEU A 17 10.34 8.56 -10.12
N ASP A 18 11.25 8.27 -9.19
CA ASP A 18 12.41 7.40 -9.43
C ASP A 18 11.98 5.93 -9.49
N LYS A 19 11.97 5.37 -10.71
CA LYS A 19 11.59 3.97 -10.97
C LYS A 19 12.55 2.95 -10.33
N ASN A 20 13.68 3.39 -9.78
CA ASN A 20 14.54 2.53 -8.98
C ASN A 20 14.10 2.46 -7.52
N LYS A 21 13.15 3.25 -7.06
CA LYS A 21 12.65 3.24 -5.68
C LYS A 21 11.30 2.55 -5.58
N ILE A 22 10.99 2.06 -4.37
CA ILE A 22 9.61 1.68 -4.05
C ILE A 22 8.79 2.96 -3.96
N TRP A 23 7.66 3.03 -4.68
CA TRP A 23 6.70 4.11 -4.51
C TRP A 23 5.59 3.65 -3.58
N LYS A 24 5.22 4.49 -2.62
CA LYS A 24 4.11 4.25 -1.71
C LYS A 24 3.06 5.34 -1.84
N GLY A 25 1.81 4.97 -1.63
CA GLY A 25 0.70 5.93 -1.64
C GLY A 25 0.64 6.79 -0.38
N ALA A 26 0.78 6.16 0.78
CA ALA A 26 0.67 6.80 2.09
C ALA A 26 1.98 6.71 2.90
N GLU A 27 2.09 7.54 3.93
CA GLU A 27 3.17 7.40 4.92
C GLU A 27 2.98 6.15 5.76
N ILE A 28 4.09 5.42 6.00
CA ILE A 28 4.12 4.42 7.06
C ILE A 28 4.57 5.12 8.32
N VAL A 29 3.69 5.18 9.31
CA VAL A 29 3.94 5.89 10.55
C VAL A 29 4.26 4.88 11.67
N GLN A 30 5.41 5.05 12.31
CA GLN A 30 5.86 4.16 13.38
C GLN A 30 4.94 4.14 14.60
N SER A 31 4.38 5.29 14.97
CA SER A 31 3.52 5.42 16.16
C SER A 31 2.20 4.65 16.06
N VAL A 32 1.83 4.22 14.86
CA VAL A 32 0.59 3.46 14.61
C VAL A 32 0.85 2.01 14.21
N ALA A 33 2.12 1.62 14.08
CA ALA A 33 2.55 0.25 13.88
C ALA A 33 2.53 -0.51 15.21
N HIS A 34 2.52 -1.83 15.13
CA HIS A 34 2.41 -2.68 16.31
C HIS A 34 3.65 -3.58 16.46
N GLU A 35 4.31 -3.52 17.61
CA GLU A 35 5.44 -4.40 17.93
C GLU A 35 4.95 -5.83 18.14
N MET A 36 5.63 -6.80 17.55
CA MET A 36 5.24 -8.21 17.68
C MET A 36 5.34 -8.70 19.13
N ASN A 37 4.49 -9.65 19.50
CA ASN A 37 4.31 -10.22 20.83
C ASN A 37 3.76 -9.25 21.90
N ARG A 38 3.48 -8.00 21.53
CA ARG A 38 2.69 -7.10 22.38
C ARG A 38 1.21 -7.31 22.09
N ARG A 39 0.35 -7.09 23.08
CA ARG A 39 -1.10 -7.15 22.87
C ARG A 39 -1.61 -5.78 22.42
N PRO A 40 -2.54 -5.70 21.44
CA PRO A 40 -3.20 -4.45 21.10
C PRO A 40 -3.98 -3.91 22.30
N LEU A 41 -3.90 -2.60 22.51
CA LEU A 41 -4.64 -1.89 23.55
C LEU A 41 -6.14 -1.78 23.19
N ARG A 42 -6.97 -1.42 24.18
CA ARG A 42 -8.42 -1.28 23.98
C ARG A 42 -8.76 -0.26 22.89
N ASP A 43 -8.03 0.85 22.80
CA ASP A 43 -8.31 1.93 21.84
C ASP A 43 -7.47 1.82 20.56
N ASP A 44 -6.70 0.73 20.42
CA ASP A 44 -5.99 0.45 19.17
C ASP A 44 -6.96 0.17 18.03
N TRP A 45 -6.45 0.43 16.83
CA TRP A 45 -7.11 0.16 15.56
C TRP A 45 -7.71 -1.24 15.52
N MET A 46 -9.01 -1.30 15.25
CA MET A 46 -9.81 -2.53 15.40
C MET A 46 -9.26 -3.73 14.62
N TRP A 47 -8.59 -3.50 13.50
CA TRP A 47 -8.04 -4.55 12.65
C TRP A 47 -6.88 -5.29 13.30
N TRP A 48 -6.13 -4.67 14.22
CA TRP A 48 -5.10 -5.38 14.98
C TRP A 48 -5.66 -6.56 15.79
N LYS A 49 -6.90 -6.42 16.26
CA LYS A 49 -7.60 -7.40 17.12
C LYS A 49 -8.28 -8.52 16.32
N LYS A 50 -8.39 -8.37 15.00
CA LYS A 50 -8.99 -9.39 14.13
C LYS A 50 -8.01 -10.55 13.95
N GLU A 51 -8.55 -11.73 13.65
CA GLU A 51 -7.75 -12.94 13.41
C GLU A 51 -6.74 -12.72 12.28
N ASN A 52 -7.17 -12.07 11.19
CA ASN A 52 -6.31 -11.68 10.06
C ASN A 52 -5.40 -10.48 10.34
N GLY A 53 -5.42 -9.93 11.55
CA GLY A 53 -4.65 -8.77 11.98
C GLY A 53 -3.25 -9.11 12.48
N LEU A 54 -2.95 -8.63 13.69
CA LEU A 54 -1.63 -8.80 14.31
C LEU A 54 -1.24 -10.27 14.45
N LYS A 55 -2.17 -11.12 14.88
CA LYS A 55 -1.95 -12.56 15.09
C LYS A 55 -1.40 -13.24 13.83
N ASN A 56 -2.03 -13.04 12.68
CA ASN A 56 -1.57 -13.63 11.42
C ASN A 56 -0.28 -12.98 10.92
N CYS A 57 -0.08 -11.67 11.12
CA CYS A 57 1.19 -11.02 10.82
C CYS A 57 2.36 -11.62 11.62
N GLU A 58 2.19 -11.82 12.93
CA GLU A 58 3.19 -12.46 13.80
C GLU A 58 3.48 -13.90 13.40
N LYS A 59 2.44 -14.68 13.12
CA LYS A 59 2.57 -16.05 12.61
C LYS A 59 3.40 -16.08 11.32
N THR A 60 3.10 -15.17 10.39
CA THR A 60 3.79 -15.04 9.11
C THR A 60 5.27 -14.73 9.32
N TYR A 61 5.59 -13.80 10.24
CA TYR A 61 6.98 -13.48 10.55
C TYR A 61 7.73 -14.67 11.15
N ARG A 62 7.12 -15.40 12.09
CA ARG A 62 7.72 -16.62 12.66
C ARG A 62 7.97 -17.69 11.59
N GLN A 63 7.06 -17.84 10.63
CA GLN A 63 7.27 -18.71 9.47
C GLN A 63 8.46 -18.26 8.62
N LEU A 64 8.59 -16.95 8.35
CA LEU A 64 9.74 -16.40 7.61
C LEU A 64 11.06 -16.67 8.33
N VAL A 65 11.12 -16.50 9.65
CA VAL A 65 12.32 -16.81 10.45
C VAL A 65 12.68 -18.29 10.36
N GLY A 66 11.69 -19.18 10.27
CA GLY A 66 11.90 -20.62 10.13
C GLY A 66 12.34 -21.07 8.74
N PHE A 67 12.26 -20.23 7.71
CA PHE A 67 12.67 -20.63 6.37
C PHE A 67 14.18 -20.72 6.22
N THR A 68 14.61 -21.81 5.59
CA THR A 68 15.95 -21.97 5.02
C THR A 68 15.89 -21.74 3.50
N ASN A 69 17.01 -21.40 2.86
CA ASN A 69 17.02 -21.22 1.40
C ASN A 69 16.58 -22.50 0.66
N LYS A 70 16.79 -23.69 1.26
CA LYS A 70 16.31 -24.98 0.73
C LYS A 70 14.78 -25.12 0.80
N SER A 71 14.12 -24.60 1.83
CA SER A 71 12.67 -24.78 2.02
C SER A 71 11.80 -23.98 1.04
N LEU A 72 12.36 -22.96 0.38
CA LEU A 72 11.61 -22.07 -0.49
C LEU A 72 11.72 -22.42 -1.99
N ASN A 73 12.49 -23.46 -2.36
CA ASN A 73 12.83 -23.79 -3.76
C ASN A 73 13.30 -22.56 -4.56
N MET A 74 13.90 -21.58 -3.87
CA MET A 74 14.26 -20.27 -4.41
C MET A 74 15.72 -19.98 -4.05
N PRO A 75 16.69 -20.52 -4.82
CA PRO A 75 18.11 -20.55 -4.43
C PRO A 75 18.76 -19.16 -4.29
N ASN A 76 18.12 -18.09 -4.76
CA ASN A 76 18.70 -16.74 -4.82
C ASN A 76 18.05 -15.70 -3.90
N ILE A 77 17.11 -16.09 -3.02
CA ILE A 77 16.49 -15.16 -2.07
C ILE A 77 17.15 -15.29 -0.70
N ASN A 78 17.71 -14.19 -0.19
CA ASN A 78 18.31 -14.16 1.13
C ASN A 78 17.29 -13.66 2.17
N ILE A 79 16.58 -14.60 2.80
CA ILE A 79 15.59 -14.30 3.85
C ILE A 79 16.18 -13.52 5.02
N LYS A 80 17.43 -13.81 5.42
CA LYS A 80 18.08 -13.09 6.53
C LYS A 80 18.24 -11.60 6.21
N THR A 81 18.61 -11.27 4.97
CA THR A 81 18.71 -9.88 4.51
C THR A 81 17.34 -9.17 4.53
N LEU A 82 16.27 -9.85 4.11
CA LEU A 82 14.92 -9.30 4.15
C LEU A 82 14.49 -9.00 5.59
N LEU A 83 14.66 -9.98 6.50
CA LEU A 83 14.34 -9.83 7.92
C LEU A 83 15.16 -8.71 8.58
N TYR A 84 16.45 -8.62 8.26
CA TYR A 84 17.32 -7.56 8.77
C TYR A 84 16.91 -6.17 8.27
N THR A 85 16.51 -6.06 7.00
CA THR A 85 15.99 -4.82 6.42
C THR A 85 14.70 -4.38 7.11
N HIS A 86 13.77 -5.31 7.32
CA HIS A 86 12.55 -5.07 8.09
C HIS A 86 12.81 -4.61 9.53
N TYR A 87 13.75 -5.27 10.23
CA TYR A 87 14.12 -4.92 11.59
C TYR A 87 14.69 -3.50 11.70
N ARG A 88 15.53 -3.09 10.74
CA ARG A 88 16.06 -1.72 10.66
C ARG A 88 14.96 -0.70 10.39
N ASN A 89 14.07 -1.01 9.44
CA ASN A 89 12.89 -0.19 9.18
C ASN A 89 12.02 -0.02 10.44
N GLY A 90 11.90 -1.07 11.27
CA GLY A 90 11.25 -1.07 12.58
C GLY A 90 11.99 -0.38 13.73
N ARG A 91 13.08 0.37 13.46
CA ARG A 91 13.94 0.99 14.50
C ARG A 91 14.47 -0.05 15.49
N ASN A 92 15.01 -1.14 14.98
CA ASN A 92 15.54 -2.27 15.74
C ASN A 92 14.46 -2.98 16.58
N ARG A 93 13.25 -3.07 16.03
CA ARG A 93 12.14 -3.83 16.59
C ARG A 93 11.44 -4.58 15.48
N THR A 94 10.85 -5.71 15.81
CA THR A 94 10.03 -6.47 14.87
C THR A 94 8.61 -5.94 14.92
N MET A 95 8.14 -5.40 13.80
CA MET A 95 6.90 -4.62 13.74
C MET A 95 5.92 -5.20 12.71
N CYS A 96 4.63 -5.16 13.00
CA CYS A 96 3.59 -5.22 11.98
C CYS A 96 3.21 -3.78 11.63
N PHE A 97 3.47 -3.38 10.39
CA PHE A 97 3.16 -2.03 9.93
C PHE A 97 1.71 -1.95 9.45
N ARG A 98 1.14 -0.74 9.46
CA ARG A 98 -0.13 -0.45 8.79
C ARG A 98 -0.04 0.83 7.97
N THR A 99 -0.71 0.83 6.83
CA THR A 99 -0.90 2.01 5.98
C THR A 99 -2.00 1.72 4.95
N TRP A 100 -2.45 2.75 4.24
CA TRP A 100 -3.35 2.57 3.10
C TRP A 100 -2.65 1.75 2.01
N SER A 101 -3.26 0.64 1.62
CA SER A 101 -2.67 -0.32 0.69
C SER A 101 -3.06 -0.10 -0.77
N ASP A 102 -3.67 1.04 -1.10
CA ASP A 102 -4.32 1.23 -2.41
C ASP A 102 -3.36 1.51 -3.57
N PHE A 103 -2.14 1.98 -3.27
CA PHE A 103 -1.16 2.29 -4.29
C PHE A 103 0.25 1.91 -3.87
N ALA A 104 0.96 1.25 -4.78
CA ALA A 104 2.42 1.24 -4.76
C ALA A 104 3.04 0.80 -6.08
N TYR A 105 4.34 1.07 -6.17
CA TYR A 105 5.20 0.53 -7.20
C TYR A 105 6.38 -0.19 -6.54
N VAL A 106 6.63 -1.41 -6.98
CA VAL A 106 7.82 -2.18 -6.61
C VAL A 106 8.70 -2.29 -7.86
N PRO A 107 9.98 -1.87 -7.81
CA PRO A 107 10.90 -2.03 -8.92
C PRO A 107 11.03 -3.49 -9.37
N GLY A 108 11.14 -3.71 -10.68
CA GLY A 108 11.18 -5.06 -11.25
C GLY A 108 12.30 -5.95 -10.70
N ARG A 109 13.42 -5.37 -10.26
CA ARG A 109 14.53 -6.11 -9.65
C ARG A 109 14.15 -6.83 -8.33
N MET A 110 13.05 -6.44 -7.69
CA MET A 110 12.53 -7.03 -6.44
C MET A 110 11.28 -7.89 -6.66
N SER A 111 10.90 -8.14 -7.92
CA SER A 111 9.60 -8.77 -8.21
C SER A 111 9.50 -10.20 -7.66
N ARG A 112 10.60 -10.95 -7.66
CA ARG A 112 10.65 -12.33 -7.16
C ARG A 112 10.45 -12.40 -5.65
N GLU A 113 11.15 -11.55 -4.90
CA GLU A 113 11.01 -11.43 -3.46
C GLU A 113 9.60 -10.92 -3.10
N PHE A 114 9.09 -9.93 -3.84
CA PHE A 114 7.74 -9.42 -3.63
C PHE A 114 6.69 -10.51 -3.84
N GLU A 115 6.73 -11.23 -4.96
CA GLU A 115 5.80 -12.32 -5.27
C GLU A 115 5.82 -13.41 -4.19
N MET A 116 7.01 -13.83 -3.77
CA MET A 116 7.19 -14.82 -2.72
C MET A 116 6.55 -14.36 -1.40
N LEU A 117 6.87 -13.14 -0.97
CA LEU A 117 6.33 -12.57 0.27
C LEU A 117 4.82 -12.39 0.16
N SER A 118 4.30 -11.88 -0.95
CA SER A 118 2.87 -11.75 -1.20
C SER A 118 2.15 -13.08 -1.07
N ARG A 119 2.69 -14.17 -1.65
CA ARG A 119 2.12 -15.51 -1.52
C ARG A 119 2.09 -15.97 -0.06
N ILE A 120 3.20 -15.83 0.67
CA ILE A 120 3.30 -16.24 2.08
C ILE A 120 2.30 -15.47 2.96
N PHE A 121 2.19 -14.14 2.78
CA PHE A 121 1.25 -13.32 3.55
C PHE A 121 -0.21 -13.63 3.18
N PHE A 122 -0.49 -13.91 1.91
CA PHE A 122 -1.81 -14.32 1.44
C PHE A 122 -2.23 -15.68 2.01
N GLU A 123 -1.34 -16.69 1.98
CA GLU A 123 -1.58 -18.01 2.57
C GLU A 123 -1.84 -17.94 4.07
N ASN A 124 -1.17 -17.01 4.77
CA ASN A 124 -1.41 -16.73 6.17
C ASN A 124 -2.61 -15.80 6.42
N LYS A 125 -3.34 -15.38 5.38
CA LYS A 125 -4.52 -14.53 5.47
C LYS A 125 -4.24 -13.26 6.31
N VAL A 126 -3.13 -12.59 6.04
CA VAL A 126 -2.82 -11.29 6.68
C VAL A 126 -3.65 -10.21 5.99
N PHE A 127 -4.30 -9.35 6.77
CA PHE A 127 -5.12 -8.25 6.27
C PHE A 127 -4.27 -7.31 5.39
N LEU A 128 -4.82 -6.86 4.26
CA LEU A 128 -4.04 -6.20 3.21
C LEU A 128 -3.31 -4.94 3.71
N GLU A 129 -3.99 -4.08 4.47
CA GLU A 129 -3.40 -2.85 5.03
C GLU A 129 -2.30 -3.12 6.07
N ILE A 130 -2.11 -4.38 6.48
CA ILE A 130 -0.99 -4.83 7.33
C ILE A 130 0.06 -5.56 6.49
N ALA A 131 -0.39 -6.48 5.64
CA ALA A 131 0.46 -7.29 4.79
C ALA A 131 1.32 -6.41 3.89
N PHE A 132 0.68 -5.47 3.20
CA PHE A 132 1.30 -4.66 2.18
C PHE A 132 2.48 -3.81 2.69
N PRO A 133 2.31 -2.93 3.71
CA PRO A 133 3.43 -2.18 4.26
C PRO A 133 4.51 -3.07 4.87
N THR A 134 4.13 -4.22 5.45
CA THR A 134 5.08 -5.16 6.05
C THR A 134 5.92 -5.85 4.98
N ILE A 135 5.32 -6.31 3.87
CA ILE A 135 6.03 -6.86 2.71
C ILE A 135 7.02 -5.83 2.15
N LEU A 136 6.57 -4.60 1.90
CA LEU A 136 7.48 -3.57 1.36
C LEU A 136 8.66 -3.35 2.30
N SER A 137 8.42 -3.28 3.61
CA SER A 137 9.48 -3.08 4.61
C SER A 137 10.50 -4.23 4.71
N LEU A 138 10.15 -5.43 4.22
CA LEU A 138 11.09 -6.55 4.08
C LEU A 138 11.98 -6.39 2.84
N LEU A 139 11.47 -5.75 1.78
CA LEU A 139 12.17 -5.65 0.49
C LEU A 139 13.30 -4.62 0.48
N GLU A 140 13.11 -3.49 1.15
CA GLU A 140 14.01 -2.34 0.97
C GLU A 140 13.95 -1.38 2.17
N ASP A 141 15.05 -0.68 2.43
CA ASP A 141 15.09 0.37 3.46
C ASP A 141 14.15 1.52 3.12
N TRP A 142 13.44 2.05 4.11
CA TRP A 142 12.51 3.18 3.94
C TRP A 142 13.16 4.43 3.35
N LYS A 143 14.48 4.63 3.55
CA LYS A 143 15.23 5.74 2.93
C LYS A 143 15.31 5.65 1.40
N ASN A 144 15.13 4.45 0.85
CA ASN A 144 15.14 4.16 -0.58
C ASN A 144 13.72 4.10 -1.15
N TRP A 145 12.74 4.61 -0.40
CA TRP A 145 11.36 4.72 -0.85
C TRP A 145 11.06 6.15 -1.27
N GLU A 146 10.05 6.30 -2.11
CA GLU A 146 9.53 7.58 -2.55
C GLU A 146 8.03 7.62 -2.28
N ASN A 147 7.55 8.70 -1.67
CA ASN A 147 6.11 8.89 -1.50
C ASN A 147 5.55 9.47 -2.81
N ALA A 148 4.61 8.76 -3.41
CA ALA A 148 3.89 9.25 -4.59
C ALA A 148 2.94 10.41 -4.27
N LYS A 149 2.75 10.77 -3.00
CA LYS A 149 1.96 11.91 -2.52
C LYS A 149 0.53 11.94 -3.10
N GLY A 150 -0.12 10.78 -3.12
CA GLY A 150 -1.54 10.74 -3.44
C GLY A 150 -2.40 11.27 -2.31
N ILE A 151 -3.66 11.56 -2.62
CA ILE A 151 -4.61 12.12 -1.67
C ILE A 151 -5.58 11.03 -1.22
N TYR A 152 -5.50 10.70 0.06
CA TYR A 152 -6.50 9.89 0.75
C TYR A 152 -7.58 10.80 1.35
N LEU A 153 -8.72 10.89 0.67
CA LEU A 153 -9.85 11.70 1.08
C LEU A 153 -10.36 11.42 2.50
N PRO A 154 -10.31 10.19 3.06
CA PRO A 154 -10.71 9.94 4.44
C PRO A 154 -9.83 10.67 5.46
N GLU A 155 -8.57 10.96 5.13
CA GLU A 155 -7.67 11.75 5.98
C GLU A 155 -8.07 13.23 6.05
N ILE A 156 -8.83 13.71 5.05
CA ILE A 156 -9.28 15.10 4.95
C ILE A 156 -10.70 15.27 5.48
N PHE A 157 -11.61 14.36 5.11
CA PHE A 157 -13.05 14.51 5.33
C PHE A 157 -13.64 13.47 6.30
N GLY A 158 -12.81 12.57 6.84
CA GLY A 158 -13.26 11.39 7.56
C GLY A 158 -13.95 10.37 6.64
N PHE A 159 -14.52 9.32 7.22
CA PHE A 159 -15.24 8.31 6.46
C PHE A 159 -16.60 8.86 5.95
N GLN A 160 -16.64 9.25 4.68
CA GLN A 160 -17.82 9.81 3.99
C GLN A 160 -18.29 8.89 2.86
N ASP A 161 -19.50 9.15 2.33
CA ASP A 161 -19.92 8.58 1.04
C ASP A 161 -19.23 9.34 -0.11
N PHE A 162 -18.11 8.79 -0.59
CA PHE A 162 -17.31 9.35 -1.67
C PHE A 162 -17.92 9.16 -3.08
N ALA A 163 -19.19 8.76 -3.17
CA ALA A 163 -20.01 9.02 -4.36
C ALA A 163 -20.43 10.50 -4.46
N ASN A 164 -20.42 11.23 -3.33
CA ASN A 164 -20.77 12.64 -3.30
C ASN A 164 -19.62 13.50 -3.86
N VAL A 165 -19.91 14.16 -4.99
CA VAL A 165 -18.97 15.00 -5.74
C VAL A 165 -18.29 16.09 -4.90
N LYS A 166 -18.94 16.59 -3.83
CA LYS A 166 -18.43 17.66 -2.98
C LYS A 166 -17.18 17.28 -2.19
N TYR A 167 -16.97 15.98 -1.95
CA TYR A 167 -15.80 15.47 -1.23
C TYR A 167 -14.65 15.06 -2.17
N VAL A 168 -14.94 14.87 -3.46
CA VAL A 168 -13.99 14.33 -4.44
C VAL A 168 -13.39 15.47 -5.27
N TRP A 169 -14.22 16.17 -6.05
CA TRP A 169 -13.75 17.05 -7.12
C TRP A 169 -13.07 18.35 -6.70
N PRO A 170 -13.30 18.89 -5.49
CA PRO A 170 -12.50 20.01 -4.98
C PRO A 170 -11.04 19.65 -4.71
N LYS A 171 -10.71 18.36 -4.58
CA LYS A 171 -9.33 17.88 -4.36
C LYS A 171 -8.67 17.31 -5.61
N PHE A 172 -9.40 17.26 -6.73
CA PHE A 172 -8.83 16.82 -8.00
C PHE A 172 -8.16 17.98 -8.75
N ALA A 173 -6.87 17.80 -9.05
CA ALA A 173 -6.09 18.60 -9.98
C ALA A 173 -5.28 17.69 -10.93
N GLU A 174 -4.81 18.23 -12.06
CA GLU A 174 -4.05 17.46 -13.08
C GLU A 174 -2.70 16.97 -12.54
N ASP A 175 -2.09 17.71 -11.61
CA ASP A 175 -0.82 17.40 -10.97
C ASP A 175 -0.96 16.51 -9.73
N THR A 176 -2.18 16.25 -9.26
CA THR A 176 -2.46 15.26 -8.21
C THR A 176 -2.05 13.89 -8.72
N MET A 177 -1.30 13.11 -7.93
CA MET A 177 -0.79 11.80 -8.35
C MET A 177 -1.90 10.75 -8.42
N PHE A 178 -2.69 10.66 -7.36
CA PHE A 178 -3.95 9.94 -7.35
C PHE A 178 -4.89 10.50 -6.28
N LEU A 179 -6.17 10.16 -6.39
CA LEU A 179 -7.22 10.48 -5.43
C LEU A 179 -7.96 9.19 -5.05
N HIS A 180 -8.11 8.92 -3.75
CA HIS A 180 -8.82 7.75 -3.25
C HIS A 180 -9.58 8.06 -1.94
N PRO A 181 -10.77 7.47 -1.71
CA PRO A 181 -11.54 6.67 -2.66
C PRO A 181 -12.47 7.55 -3.52
N VAL A 182 -12.86 7.06 -4.68
CA VAL A 182 -13.84 7.69 -5.58
C VAL A 182 -14.81 6.62 -6.07
N LYS A 183 -16.07 6.73 -5.67
CA LYS A 183 -17.09 5.74 -6.07
C LYS A 183 -17.65 6.08 -7.44
N PHE A 184 -17.39 5.20 -8.41
CA PHE A 184 -17.89 5.32 -9.78
C PHE A 184 -19.06 4.40 -10.10
N PHE A 185 -19.40 3.43 -9.25
CA PHE A 185 -20.41 2.43 -9.59
C PHE A 185 -21.84 2.85 -9.19
N GLY A 186 -22.83 2.26 -9.88
CA GLY A 186 -24.26 2.44 -9.59
C GLY A 186 -24.81 3.85 -9.86
N ASN A 187 -26.05 4.08 -9.41
CA ASN A 187 -26.72 5.37 -9.56
C ASN A 187 -26.01 6.49 -8.78
N LYS A 188 -25.51 6.16 -7.58
CA LYS A 188 -24.76 7.09 -6.73
C LYS A 188 -23.51 7.65 -7.42
N GLY A 189 -22.77 6.81 -8.16
CA GLY A 189 -21.56 7.23 -8.87
C GLY A 189 -21.79 8.01 -10.17
N TYR A 190 -23.04 8.24 -10.59
CA TYR A 190 -23.35 8.85 -11.90
C TYR A 190 -22.71 10.23 -12.08
N GLN A 191 -22.79 11.09 -11.06
CA GLN A 191 -22.21 12.42 -11.13
C GLN A 191 -20.67 12.39 -11.18
N ASN A 192 -20.04 11.51 -10.41
CA ASN A 192 -18.60 11.26 -10.52
C ASN A 192 -18.22 10.81 -11.94
N ARG A 193 -18.95 9.88 -12.56
CA ARG A 193 -18.69 9.47 -13.95
C ARG A 193 -18.83 10.63 -14.94
N LYS A 194 -19.87 11.47 -14.79
CA LYS A 194 -20.09 12.64 -15.65
C LYS A 194 -18.92 13.62 -15.56
N ILE A 195 -18.50 13.96 -14.34
CA ILE A 195 -17.40 14.89 -14.11
C ILE A 195 -16.07 14.28 -14.56
N PHE A 196 -15.83 12.99 -14.32
CA PHE A 196 -14.63 12.30 -14.80
C PHE A 196 -14.48 12.36 -16.32
N LYS A 197 -15.58 12.11 -17.05
CA LYS A 197 -15.60 12.23 -18.52
C LYS A 197 -15.26 13.65 -18.99
N ALA A 198 -15.73 14.67 -18.27
CA ALA A 198 -15.51 16.06 -18.62
C ALA A 198 -14.13 16.60 -18.21
N ARG A 199 -13.60 16.16 -17.05
CA ARG A 199 -12.40 16.73 -16.43
C ARG A 199 -11.16 15.85 -16.54
N VAL A 200 -11.27 14.54 -16.71
CA VAL A 200 -10.10 13.63 -16.67
C VAL A 200 -9.79 13.06 -18.04
N LEU A 201 -10.80 12.57 -18.77
CA LEU A 201 -10.60 11.98 -20.11
C LEU A 201 -9.90 12.91 -21.12
N PRO A 202 -10.15 14.24 -21.16
CA PRO A 202 -9.44 15.11 -22.09
C PRO A 202 -7.93 15.13 -21.86
N TYR A 203 -7.46 14.99 -20.61
CA TYR A 203 -6.03 14.90 -20.30
C TYR A 203 -5.45 13.56 -20.73
N ILE A 204 -6.16 12.46 -20.48
CA ILE A 204 -5.73 11.13 -20.94
C ILE A 204 -5.44 11.16 -22.44
N LYS A 205 -6.35 11.75 -23.24
CA LYS A 205 -6.15 11.87 -24.70
C LYS A 205 -4.87 12.60 -25.07
N ARG A 206 -4.44 13.63 -24.33
CA ARG A 206 -3.18 14.36 -24.61
C ARG A 206 -1.95 13.45 -24.48
N TYR A 207 -1.98 12.48 -23.58
CA TYR A 207 -0.85 11.60 -23.28
C TYR A 207 -0.95 10.21 -23.96
N THR A 208 -2.10 9.87 -24.56
CA THR A 208 -2.30 8.59 -25.26
C THR A 208 -2.47 8.73 -26.77
N SER A 209 -2.59 9.95 -27.30
CA SER A 209 -2.57 10.19 -28.76
C SER A 209 -1.11 10.23 -29.23
N CYS A 210 -0.49 9.05 -29.21
CA CYS A 210 0.80 8.78 -29.84
C CYS A 210 0.55 8.03 -31.14
#